data_AF-A0A5C8PAE5-F1
#
_entry.id   AF-A0A5C8PAE5-F1
#
_cell.length_a   1.000
_cell.length_b   1.000
_cell.length_c   1.000
_cell.angle_alpha   90.00
_cell.angle_beta   90.00
_cell.angle_gamma   90.00
#
_symmetry.space_group_name_H-M   'P 1'
#
loop_
_entity.id
_entity.type
_entity.pdbx_description
1 polymer ?
#
loop_
_entity_poly.entity_id
_entity_poly.type
_entity_poly.pdbx_seq_one_letter_code
_entity_poly.pdbx_strand_id
1 'polypeptide(L)'
;MTRLVLFIAINGLAMGGLTFWYYLELRKTEGGRQLLQEEVRLGRYHRIRLYGPLFVRVHPRTIKAIANGHYGVRVKQVSNRMYLLVGLWLIVSLLMFWFLFLRGGTQ
;
A
#
# COMPACT_ATOMS: atom_id res chain seq x y z
N MET A 1 -18.67 16.05 11.39
CA MET A 1 -17.23 16.23 11.02
C MET A 1 -16.30 15.26 11.74
N THR A 2 -16.41 15.06 13.06
CA THR A 2 -15.46 14.25 13.86
C THR A 2 -15.31 12.78 13.40
N ARG A 3 -16.41 12.10 13.03
CA ARG A 3 -16.38 10.69 12.56
C ARG A 3 -15.60 10.51 11.24
N LEU A 4 -15.70 11.48 10.33
CA LEU A 4 -14.99 11.47 9.04
C LEU A 4 -13.49 11.69 9.24
N VAL A 5 -13.10 12.63 10.10
CA VAL A 5 -11.68 12.90 10.41
C VAL A 5 -11.03 11.67 11.05
N LEU A 6 -11.71 11.03 12.01
CA LEU A 6 -11.26 9.77 12.62
C LEU A 6 -11.10 8.65 11.59
N PHE A 7 -12.09 8.48 10.71
CA PHE A 7 -12.03 7.48 9.65
C PHE A 7 -10.82 7.71 8.73
N ILE A 8 -10.61 8.95 8.26
CA ILE A 8 -9.49 9.29 7.39
C ILE A 8 -8.15 9.12 8.13
N ALA A 9 -8.05 9.55 9.39
CA ALA A 9 -6.83 9.45 10.17
C ALA A 9 -6.41 7.99 10.40
N ILE A 10 -7.33 7.12 10.83
CA ILE A 10 -7.05 5.69 11.07
C ILE A 10 -6.62 5.00 9.77
N ASN A 11 -7.36 5.23 8.68
CA ASN A 11 -7.08 4.61 7.38
C ASN A 11 -5.76 5.12 6.78
N GLY A 12 -5.52 6.44 6.85
CA GLY A 12 -4.29 7.06 6.37
C GLY A 12 -3.05 6.59 7.12
N LEU A 13 -3.11 6.52 8.45
CA LEU A 13 -2.01 6.02 9.29
C LEU A 13 -1.73 4.54 9.03
N ALA A 14 -2.76 3.70 8.93
CA ALA A 14 -2.61 2.29 8.64
C ALA A 14 -1.94 2.07 7.27
N MET A 15 -2.39 2.77 6.23
CA MET A 15 -1.81 2.65 4.89
C MET A 15 -0.38 3.23 4.81
N GLY A 16 -0.12 4.32 5.54
CA GLY A 16 1.24 4.86 5.68
C GLY A 16 2.19 3.86 6.35
N GLY A 17 1.73 3.21 7.44
CA GLY A 17 2.48 2.17 8.15
C GLY A 17 2.76 0.95 7.28
N LEU A 18 1.77 0.45 6.55
CA LEU A 18 1.94 -0.67 5.61
C LEU A 18 2.93 -0.34 4.49
N THR A 19 2.85 0.87 3.93
CA THR A 19 3.76 1.35 2.90
C THR A 19 5.20 1.45 3.43
N PHE A 20 5.36 1.99 4.64
CA PHE A 20 6.67 2.09 5.30
C PHE A 20 7.27 0.72 5.60
N TRP A 21 6.46 -0.20 6.15
CA TRP A 21 6.88 -1.58 6.42
C TRP A 21 7.30 -2.31 5.15
N TYR A 22 6.49 -2.21 4.09
CA TYR A 22 6.80 -2.79 2.79
C TYR A 22 8.12 -2.28 2.22
N TYR A 23 8.36 -0.98 2.35
CA TYR A 23 9.61 -0.34 1.92
C TYR A 23 10.83 -0.87 2.69
N LEU A 24 10.72 -0.96 4.01
CA LEU A 24 11.79 -1.51 4.85
C LEU A 24 12.10 -2.97 4.49
N GLU A 25 11.08 -3.77 4.23
CA GLU A 25 11.26 -5.19 3.92
C GLU A 25 11.88 -5.39 2.52
N LEU A 26 11.49 -4.60 1.53
CA LEU A 26 12.10 -4.64 0.20
C LEU A 26 13.59 -4.24 0.24
N ARG A 27 13.94 -3.21 1.01
CA ARG A 27 15.34 -2.75 1.13
C ARG A 27 16.30 -3.80 1.66
N LYS A 28 15.81 -4.77 2.43
CA LYS A 28 16.62 -5.88 2.97
C LYS A 28 17.05 -6.89 1.89
N THR A 29 16.50 -6.82 0.68
CA THR A 29 16.75 -7.78 -0.40
C THR A 29 17.44 -7.11 -1.60
N GLU A 30 18.31 -7.83 -2.30
CA GLU A 30 18.96 -7.32 -3.52
C GLU A 30 17.95 -6.99 -4.63
N GLY A 31 17.03 -7.90 -4.91
CA GLY A 31 15.98 -7.66 -5.90
C GLY A 31 15.02 -6.55 -5.50
N GLY A 32 14.75 -6.35 -4.20
CA GLY A 32 13.95 -5.23 -3.73
C GLY A 32 14.67 -3.90 -3.91
N ARG A 33 16.00 -3.85 -3.71
CA ARG A 33 16.82 -2.67 -4.05
C ARG A 33 16.80 -2.36 -5.55
N GLN A 34 16.89 -3.37 -6.41
CA GLN A 34 16.78 -3.19 -7.87
C GLN A 34 15.39 -2.67 -8.26
N LEU A 35 14.32 -3.24 -7.71
CA LEU A 35 12.96 -2.78 -7.94
C LEU A 35 12.77 -1.31 -7.51
N LEU A 36 13.29 -0.94 -6.34
CA LEU A 36 13.24 0.45 -5.86
C LEU A 36 14.04 1.39 -6.76
N GLN A 37 15.23 0.99 -7.22
CA GLN A 37 16.03 1.78 -8.17
C GLN A 37 15.32 1.95 -9.52
N GLU A 38 14.63 0.92 -10.00
CA GLU A 38 13.85 0.98 -11.23
C GLU A 38 12.62 1.88 -11.08
N GLU A 39 11.97 1.89 -9.92
CA GLU A 39 10.94 2.86 -9.58
C GLU A 39 11.46 4.30 -9.50
N VAL A 40 12.67 4.53 -8.97
CA VAL A 40 13.34 5.84 -9.02
C VAL A 40 13.60 6.25 -10.47
N ARG A 41 14.18 5.36 -11.28
CA ARG A 41 14.55 5.61 -12.68
C ARG A 41 13.35 5.94 -13.55
N LEU A 42 12.21 5.33 -13.27
CA LEU A 42 10.93 5.61 -13.93
C LEU A 42 10.25 6.90 -13.41
N GLY A 43 10.93 7.69 -12.57
CA GLY A 43 10.41 8.95 -12.02
C GLY A 43 9.29 8.77 -10.98
N ARG A 44 9.06 7.55 -10.49
CA ARG A 44 7.93 7.22 -9.61
C ARG A 44 8.17 7.59 -8.15
N TYR A 45 9.42 7.75 -7.75
CA TYR A 45 9.79 8.19 -6.39
C TYR A 45 9.39 9.63 -6.07
N HIS A 46 9.31 10.51 -7.07
CA HIS A 46 8.96 11.92 -6.83
C HIS A 46 7.50 12.10 -6.39
N ARG A 47 6.60 11.16 -6.74
CA ARG A 47 5.19 11.22 -6.33
C ARG A 47 4.89 10.65 -4.96
N ILE A 48 5.72 9.74 -4.44
CA ILE A 48 5.49 9.13 -3.11
C ILE A 48 5.69 10.17 -2.00
N ARG A 49 6.54 11.18 -2.22
CA ARG A 49 6.79 12.26 -1.26
C ARG A 49 5.73 13.38 -1.29
N LEU A 50 5.01 13.53 -2.41
CA LEU A 50 4.11 14.68 -2.65
C LEU A 50 2.62 14.32 -2.61
N TYR A 51 2.26 13.09 -2.97
CA TYR A 51 0.90 12.59 -2.90
C TYR A 51 0.91 11.48 -1.87
N GLY A 52 0.22 11.70 -0.75
CA GLY A 52 0.05 10.69 0.30
C GLY A 52 -0.47 9.33 -0.21
N PRO A 53 -0.74 8.37 0.69
CA PRO A 53 -0.88 6.92 0.42
C PRO A 53 -1.89 6.47 -0.68
N LEU A 54 -2.61 7.37 -1.33
CA LEU A 54 -3.63 7.11 -2.34
C LEU A 54 -3.14 6.89 -3.78
N PHE A 55 -1.91 7.26 -4.16
CA PHE A 55 -1.50 7.24 -5.57
C PHE A 55 -0.16 6.56 -5.84
N VAL A 56 -0.01 5.32 -5.38
CA VAL A 56 0.98 4.42 -5.99
C VAL A 56 0.38 3.94 -7.32
N ARG A 57 0.67 4.63 -8.43
CA ARG A 57 0.41 4.07 -9.78
C ARG A 57 1.33 2.88 -10.00
N VAL A 58 0.90 1.70 -9.56
CA VAL A 58 1.60 0.46 -9.82
C VAL A 58 1.42 0.13 -11.30
N HIS A 59 2.52 0.13 -12.06
CA HIS A 59 2.45 -0.21 -13.48
C HIS A 59 2.22 -1.72 -13.61
N PRO A 60 1.28 -2.17 -14.46
CA PRO A 60 1.02 -3.60 -14.66
C PRO A 60 2.25 -4.38 -15.11
N ARG A 61 3.21 -3.72 -15.78
CA ARG A 61 4.52 -4.30 -16.13
C ARG A 61 5.35 -4.67 -14.89
N THR A 62 5.39 -3.80 -13.88
CA THR A 62 6.14 -4.06 -12.63
C THR A 62 5.49 -5.19 -11.84
N ILE A 63 4.16 -5.23 -11.78
CA ILE A 63 3.41 -6.34 -11.14
C ILE A 63 3.75 -7.67 -11.82
N LYS A 64 3.72 -7.70 -13.15
CA LYS A 64 4.03 -8.91 -13.93
C LYS A 64 5.49 -9.35 -13.73
N ALA A 65 6.44 -8.40 -13.67
CA ALA A 65 7.84 -8.69 -13.40
C ALA A 65 8.05 -9.31 -12.00
N ILE A 66 7.39 -8.77 -10.96
CA ILE A 66 7.41 -9.35 -9.61
C ILE A 66 6.77 -10.74 -9.59
N ALA A 67 5.61 -10.90 -10.24
CA ALA A 67 4.89 -12.17 -10.29
C ALA A 67 5.70 -13.28 -10.99
N ASN A 68 6.44 -12.90 -12.03
CA ASN A 68 7.36 -13.78 -12.77
C ASN A 68 8.68 -14.05 -12.00
N GLY A 69 8.87 -13.44 -10.83
CA GLY A 69 10.06 -13.67 -9.99
C GLY A 69 11.33 -12.96 -10.49
N HIS A 70 11.20 -11.94 -11.35
CA HIS A 70 12.34 -11.22 -11.93
C HIS A 70 13.26 -10.60 -10.85
N TYR A 71 12.68 -10.14 -9.73
CA TYR A 71 13.39 -9.58 -8.59
C TYR A 71 13.62 -10.62 -7.46
N GLY A 72 13.44 -11.90 -7.75
CA GLY A 72 13.65 -13.00 -6.80
C GLY A 72 12.41 -13.37 -5.97
N VAL A 73 12.45 -14.59 -5.42
CA VAL A 73 11.33 -15.21 -4.70
C VAL A 73 10.92 -14.44 -3.45
N ARG A 74 11.90 -13.86 -2.73
CA ARG A 74 11.64 -13.11 -1.50
C ARG A 74 10.85 -11.82 -1.76
N VAL A 75 11.14 -11.12 -2.86
CA VAL A 75 10.37 -9.94 -3.28
C VAL A 75 8.94 -10.33 -3.63
N LYS A 76 8.77 -11.42 -4.38
CA LYS A 76 7.45 -11.96 -4.71
C LYS A 76 6.63 -12.28 -3.46
N GLN A 77 7.22 -12.92 -2.46
CA GLN A 77 6.56 -13.22 -1.19
C GLN A 77 6.15 -11.96 -0.42
N VAL A 78 7.05 -10.98 -0.31
CA VAL A 78 6.78 -9.70 0.37
C VAL A 78 5.67 -8.92 -0.34
N SER A 79 5.71 -8.85 -1.67
CA SER A 79 4.63 -8.23 -2.46
C SER A 79 3.30 -8.97 -2.31
N ASN A 80 3.29 -10.30 -2.29
CA ASN A 80 2.05 -11.07 -2.09
C ASN A 80 1.45 -10.82 -0.70
N ARG A 81 2.30 -10.75 0.34
CA ARG A 81 1.87 -10.36 1.70
C ARG A 81 1.29 -8.94 1.72
N MET A 82 1.94 -8.00 1.02
CA MET A 82 1.43 -6.63 0.91
C MET A 82 0.06 -6.58 0.24
N TYR A 83 -0.15 -7.30 -0.87
CA TYR A 83 -1.48 -7.37 -1.51
C TYR A 83 -2.54 -7.95 -0.59
N LEU A 84 -2.21 -8.99 0.18
CA LEU A 84 -3.13 -9.57 1.16
C LEU A 84 -3.47 -8.59 2.28
N LEU A 85 -2.46 -7.89 2.83
CA LEU A 85 -2.66 -6.89 3.88
C LEU A 85 -3.47 -5.68 3.39
N VAL A 86 -3.25 -5.21 2.15
CA VAL A 86 -4.06 -4.15 1.54
C VAL A 86 -5.49 -4.61 1.29
N GLY A 87 -5.69 -5.86 0.84
CA GLY A 87 -7.02 -6.45 0.69
C GLY A 87 -7.76 -6.53 2.03
N LEU A 88 -7.09 -7.00 3.07
CA LEU A 88 -7.65 -7.05 4.43
C LEU A 88 -7.97 -5.65 4.95
N TRP A 89 -7.06 -4.69 4.73
CA TRP A 89 -7.26 -3.29 5.10
C TRP A 89 -8.51 -2.72 4.43
N LEU A 90 -8.71 -2.92 3.12
CA LEU A 90 -9.92 -2.49 2.41
C LEU A 90 -11.20 -3.06 3.02
N ILE A 91 -11.21 -4.34 3.38
CA ILE A 91 -12.36 -4.98 4.03
C ILE A 91 -12.64 -4.31 5.38
N VAL A 92 -11.61 -4.08 6.19
CA VAL A 92 -11.75 -3.39 7.49
C VAL A 92 -12.22 -1.95 7.30
N SER A 93 -11.71 -1.23 6.30
CA SER A 93 -12.15 0.12 5.95
C SER A 93 -13.64 0.15 5.59
N LEU A 94 -14.11 -0.82 4.80
CA LEU A 94 -15.54 -0.95 4.45
C LEU A 94 -16.41 -1.24 5.67
N LEU A 95 -15.97 -2.14 6.55
CA LEU A 95 -16.68 -2.45 7.80
C LEU A 95 -16.74 -1.24 8.74
N MET A 96 -15.63 -0.52 8.89
CA MET A 96 -15.60 0.73 9.66
C MET A 96 -16.51 1.79 9.06
N PHE A 97 -16.50 1.95 7.74
CA PHE A 97 -17.39 2.89 7.06
C PHE A 97 -18.86 2.53 7.32
N TRP A 98 -19.22 1.26 7.14
CA TRP A 98 -20.56 0.75 7.44
C TRP A 98 -20.96 1.03 8.89
N PHE A 99 -20.11 0.74 9.85
CA PHE A 99 -20.40 0.93 11.27
C PHE A 99 -20.55 2.42 11.66
N LEU A 100 -19.64 3.27 11.20
CA LEU A 100 -19.59 4.69 11.58
C LEU A 100 -20.66 5.55 10.89
N PHE A 101 -21.06 5.17 9.66
CA PHE A 101 -21.94 6.00 8.83
C PHE A 101 -23.30 5.37 8.52
N LEU A 102 -23.38 4.06 8.26
CA LEU A 102 -24.63 3.40 7.87
C LEU A 102 -25.41 2.86 9.07
N ARG A 103 -24.72 2.33 10.08
CA ARG A 103 -25.35 1.89 11.34
C ARG A 103 -25.60 3.05 12.31
N GLY A 104 -24.75 4.09 12.28
CA GLY A 104 -24.84 5.25 13.17
C GLY A 104 -25.67 6.44 12.65
N GLY A 105 -26.39 6.25 11.54
CA GLY A 105 -27.25 7.26 10.88
C GLY A 105 -28.75 7.09 11.14
N THR A 106 -29.15 6.14 11.99
CA THR A 106 -30.54 5.97 12.47
C THR A 106 -30.76 6.71 13.79
N GLN A 107 -30.42 8.00 13.83
CA GLN A 107 -30.85 8.91 14.89
C GLN A 107 -31.40 10.18 14.27
#